data_AF-A0A0K8SRY9-F1
#
_entry.id   AF-A0A0K8SRY9-F1
#
_cell.length_a   1.000
_cell.length_b   1.000
_cell.length_c   1.000
_cell.angle_alpha   90.00
_cell.angle_beta   90.00
_cell.angle_gamma   90.00
#
_symmetry.space_group_name_H-M   'P 1'
#
loop_
_entity.id
_entity.type
_entity.pdbx_description
1 polymer ?
#
loop_
_entity_poly.entity_id
_entity_poly.type
_entity_poly.pdbx_seq_one_letter_code
_entity_poly.pdbx_strand_id
1 'polypeptide(L)'
;MLVTYSIFMLLLMIVKLTLAILIFVKLDDVVNEVPKWLKEAFNKDRTEFQAIERTFTCCGPDGALSYMSPLLPDTCCATPPCTPVNPYPSCTQNVQEFFQTFGVAIGSIMIVIVSIELVAAVFGLCLANTVRNKSRRAHY
;
A
#
# COMPACT_ATOMS: atom_id res chain seq x y z
N MET A 1 -17.60 28.26 -1.46
CA MET A 1 -16.42 28.02 -0.62
C MET A 1 -16.67 26.85 0.35
N LEU A 2 -17.45 27.03 1.43
CA LEU A 2 -17.72 25.92 2.39
C LEU A 2 -18.54 24.76 1.78
N VAL A 3 -19.59 25.07 1.00
CA VAL A 3 -20.45 24.03 0.38
C VAL A 3 -19.68 23.17 -0.62
N THR A 4 -18.88 23.81 -1.50
CA THR A 4 -18.04 23.12 -2.48
C THR A 4 -17.00 22.24 -1.79
N TYR A 5 -16.38 22.74 -0.71
CA TYR A 5 -15.46 21.95 0.11
C TYR A 5 -16.13 20.69 0.68
N SER A 6 -17.31 20.82 1.30
CA SER A 6 -18.05 19.67 1.84
C SER A 6 -18.42 18.64 0.75
N ILE A 7 -18.77 19.09 -0.46
CA ILE A 7 -19.07 18.17 -1.58
C ILE A 7 -17.82 17.38 -1.97
N PHE A 8 -16.66 18.03 -2.14
CA PHE A 8 -15.42 17.31 -2.46
C PHE A 8 -15.01 16.32 -1.36
N MET A 9 -15.16 16.69 -0.08
CA MET A 9 -14.85 15.79 1.03
C MET A 9 -15.76 14.55 1.03
N LEU A 10 -17.05 14.71 0.71
CA LEU A 10 -17.97 13.57 0.58
C LEU A 10 -17.61 12.67 -0.62
N LEU A 11 -17.19 13.24 -1.75
CA LEU A 11 -16.74 12.46 -2.90
C LEU A 11 -15.47 11.66 -2.58
N LEU A 12 -14.49 12.30 -1.92
CA LEU A 12 -13.27 11.64 -1.49
C LEU A 12 -13.55 10.53 -0.47
N MET A 13 -14.51 10.72 0.43
CA MET A 13 -14.95 9.69 1.38
C MET A 13 -15.47 8.44 0.65
N ILE A 14 -16.28 8.59 -0.40
CA ILE A 14 -16.80 7.45 -1.19
C ILE A 14 -15.64 6.71 -1.86
N VAL A 15 -14.71 7.43 -2.48
CA VAL A 15 -13.53 6.83 -3.13
C VAL A 15 -12.66 6.09 -2.12
N LYS A 16 -12.45 6.67 -0.94
CA LYS A 16 -11.66 6.02 0.12
C LYS A 16 -12.33 4.76 0.63
N LEU A 17 -13.65 4.80 0.84
CA LEU A 17 -14.41 3.65 1.29
C LEU A 17 -14.35 2.50 0.27
N THR A 18 -14.49 2.78 -1.02
CA THR A 18 -14.37 1.74 -2.06
C THR A 18 -12.97 1.16 -2.12
N LEU A 19 -11.93 1.99 -2.03
CA LEU A 19 -10.53 1.52 -1.97
C LEU A 19 -10.27 0.66 -0.73
N ALA A 20 -10.76 1.05 0.44
CA ALA A 20 -10.61 0.27 1.67
C ALA A 20 -11.25 -1.13 1.52
N ILE A 21 -12.49 -1.20 1.01
CA ILE A 21 -13.17 -2.48 0.77
C ILE A 21 -12.40 -3.32 -0.25
N LEU A 22 -11.95 -2.73 -1.35
CA LEU A 22 -11.18 -3.45 -2.37
C LEU A 22 -9.89 -4.04 -1.81
N ILE A 23 -9.13 -3.28 -1.01
CA ILE A 23 -7.91 -3.77 -0.37
C ILE A 23 -8.23 -4.97 0.52
N PHE A 24 -9.22 -4.89 1.40
CA PHE A 24 -9.57 -6.00 2.28
C PHE A 24 -10.04 -7.25 1.52
N VAL A 25 -10.85 -7.07 0.47
CA VAL A 25 -11.39 -8.20 -0.30
C VAL A 25 -10.34 -8.84 -1.20
N LYS A 26 -9.43 -8.05 -1.76
CA LYS A 26 -8.43 -8.51 -2.72
C LYS A 26 -7.06 -8.78 -2.14
N LEU A 27 -6.87 -8.58 -0.82
CA LEU A 27 -5.57 -8.78 -0.20
C LEU A 27 -5.04 -10.19 -0.42
N ASP A 28 -5.85 -11.20 -0.14
CA ASP A 28 -5.45 -12.60 -0.28
C ASP A 28 -5.17 -12.97 -1.75
N ASP A 29 -6.01 -12.49 -2.68
CA ASP A 29 -5.80 -12.68 -4.13
C ASP A 29 -4.44 -12.10 -4.56
N VAL A 30 -4.13 -10.86 -4.15
CA VAL A 30 -2.86 -10.19 -4.46
C VAL A 30 -1.68 -10.96 -3.85
N VAL A 31 -1.77 -11.36 -2.59
CA VAL A 31 -0.72 -12.13 -1.89
C VAL A 31 -0.44 -13.46 -2.60
N ASN A 32 -1.48 -14.13 -3.11
CA ASN A 32 -1.35 -15.38 -3.86
C ASN A 32 -0.72 -15.19 -5.26
N GLU A 33 -0.82 -14.00 -5.84
CA GLU A 33 -0.23 -13.66 -7.14
C GLU A 33 1.23 -13.19 -7.06
N VAL A 34 1.68 -12.70 -5.90
CA VAL A 34 3.08 -12.30 -5.63
C VAL A 34 4.12 -13.28 -6.20
N PRO A 35 4.08 -14.60 -5.95
CA PRO A 35 5.09 -15.53 -6.47
C PRO A 35 5.18 -15.53 -7.99
N LYS A 36 4.05 -15.36 -8.70
CA LYS A 36 4.04 -15.31 -10.17
C LYS A 36 4.68 -14.02 -10.67
N TRP A 37 4.31 -12.88 -10.07
CA TRP A 37 4.84 -11.57 -10.43
C TRP A 37 6.36 -11.48 -10.19
N LEU A 38 6.84 -11.99 -9.05
CA LEU A 38 8.27 -12.02 -8.74
C LEU A 38 9.05 -12.90 -9.73
N LYS A 39 8.52 -14.08 -10.08
CA LYS A 39 9.17 -14.95 -11.07
C LYS A 39 9.21 -14.32 -12.45
N GLU A 40 8.14 -13.66 -12.86
CA GLU A 40 8.08 -12.95 -14.14
C GLU A 40 9.05 -11.77 -14.18
N ALA A 41 9.08 -10.94 -13.12
CA ALA A 41 10.03 -9.84 -12.98
C ALA A 41 11.48 -10.33 -13.01
N PHE A 42 11.78 -11.39 -12.27
CA PHE A 42 13.11 -12.00 -12.23
C PHE A 42 13.56 -12.55 -13.59
N ASN A 43 12.65 -13.19 -14.33
CA ASN A 43 12.94 -13.74 -15.65
C ASN A 43 13.09 -12.66 -16.72
N LYS A 44 12.39 -11.53 -16.56
CA LYS A 44 12.46 -10.39 -17.48
C LYS A 44 13.78 -9.64 -17.35
N ASP A 45 14.15 -9.26 -16.13
CA ASP A 45 15.38 -8.52 -15.87
C ASP A 45 15.91 -8.77 -14.45
N ARG A 46 17.05 -9.46 -14.38
CA ARG A 46 17.70 -9.80 -13.11
C ARG A 46 18.39 -8.62 -12.45
N THR A 47 18.76 -7.58 -13.21
CA THR A 47 19.40 -6.38 -12.67
C THR A 47 18.38 -5.45 -12.02
N GLU A 48 17.23 -5.26 -12.66
CA GLU A 48 16.11 -4.50 -12.07
C GLU A 48 15.54 -5.21 -10.84
N PHE A 49 15.53 -6.55 -10.83
CA PHE A 49 15.11 -7.33 -9.67
C PHE A 49 15.94 -7.04 -8.41
N GLN A 50 17.21 -6.66 -8.55
CA GLN A 50 18.08 -6.31 -7.42
C GLN A 50 17.55 -5.11 -6.61
N ALA A 51 16.73 -4.24 -7.22
CA ALA A 51 16.04 -3.17 -6.50
C ALA A 51 14.99 -3.72 -5.52
N ILE A 52 14.27 -4.78 -5.92
CA ILE A 52 13.31 -5.49 -5.07
C ILE A 52 14.06 -6.17 -3.92
N GLU A 53 15.16 -6.85 -4.22
CA GLU A 53 16.01 -7.52 -3.23
C GLU A 53 16.53 -6.57 -2.15
N ARG A 54 16.99 -5.37 -2.55
CA ARG A 54 17.39 -4.33 -1.59
C ARG A 54 16.23 -3.79 -0.77
N THR A 55 15.07 -3.61 -1.40
CA THR A 55 13.89 -3.00 -0.74
C THR A 55 13.29 -3.92 0.30
N PHE A 56 13.20 -5.22 0.01
CA PHE A 56 12.57 -6.22 0.87
C PHE A 56 13.58 -7.09 1.63
N THR A 57 14.88 -6.76 1.53
CA THR A 57 16.00 -7.50 2.15
C THR A 57 15.83 -9.01 1.94
N CYS A 58 15.72 -9.39 0.67
CA CYS A 58 15.41 -10.75 0.22
C CYS A 58 16.31 -11.14 -0.94
N CYS A 59 16.37 -12.42 -1.28
CA CYS A 59 17.23 -12.93 -2.33
C CYS A 59 16.50 -13.91 -3.23
N GLY A 60 16.33 -13.55 -4.51
CA GLY A 60 15.66 -14.35 -5.52
C GLY A 60 14.17 -14.64 -5.24
N PRO A 61 13.38 -15.04 -6.26
CA PRO A 61 11.98 -15.36 -6.08
C PRO A 61 11.76 -16.56 -5.13
N ASP A 62 12.55 -17.63 -5.29
CA ASP A 62 12.47 -18.86 -4.47
C ASP A 62 13.73 -19.04 -3.61
N GLY A 63 14.48 -17.96 -3.34
CA GLY A 63 15.75 -17.98 -2.61
C GLY A 63 17.00 -17.85 -3.50
N ALA A 64 18.17 -17.94 -2.88
CA ALA A 64 19.48 -17.87 -3.54
C ALA A 64 19.67 -18.84 -4.71
N LEU A 65 19.05 -20.01 -4.63
CA LEU A 65 19.13 -21.05 -5.66
C LEU A 65 18.49 -20.61 -6.98
N SER A 66 17.61 -19.60 -6.98
CA SER A 66 17.01 -19.06 -8.22
C SER A 66 18.04 -18.46 -9.18
N TYR A 67 19.21 -18.03 -8.67
CA TYR A 67 20.30 -17.53 -9.52
C TYR A 67 21.11 -18.64 -10.20
N MET A 68 21.05 -19.89 -9.70
CA MET A 68 21.84 -21.02 -10.20
C MET A 68 23.33 -20.70 -10.39
N SER A 69 23.86 -19.82 -9.53
CA SER A 69 25.23 -19.29 -9.60
C SER A 69 25.89 -19.36 -8.22
N PRO A 70 27.18 -19.70 -8.13
CA PRO A 70 27.93 -19.67 -6.87
C PRO A 70 28.22 -18.25 -6.39
N LEU A 71 28.20 -17.26 -7.30
CA LEU A 71 28.34 -15.85 -6.98
C LEU A 71 26.98 -15.17 -7.14
N LEU A 72 26.49 -14.58 -6.06
CA LEU A 72 25.23 -13.87 -6.02
C LEU A 72 25.45 -12.35 -6.11
N PRO A 73 24.43 -11.58 -6.51
CA PRO A 73 24.47 -10.13 -6.42
C PRO A 73 24.75 -9.65 -4.99
N ASP A 74 25.43 -8.52 -4.84
CA ASP A 74 25.68 -7.89 -3.53
C ASP A 74 24.39 -7.48 -2.79
N THR A 75 23.24 -7.51 -3.48
CA THR A 75 21.90 -7.23 -2.93
C THR A 75 21.29 -8.39 -2.17
N CYS A 76 21.81 -9.60 -2.37
CA CYS A 76 21.27 -10.84 -1.82
C CYS A 76 21.77 -11.16 -0.40
N CYS A 77 22.71 -10.39 0.16
CA CYS A 77 23.27 -10.64 1.49
C CYS A 77 23.63 -9.33 2.22
N ALA A 78 23.88 -9.42 3.53
CA ALA A 78 24.30 -8.26 4.34
C ALA A 78 25.77 -7.91 4.17
N THR A 79 26.63 -8.92 3.97
CA THR A 79 28.09 -8.78 3.92
C THR A 79 28.66 -9.47 2.68
N PRO A 80 29.19 -8.72 1.71
CA PRO A 80 29.86 -9.29 0.54
C PRO A 80 31.14 -10.07 0.92
N PRO A 81 31.54 -11.10 0.15
CA PRO A 81 30.89 -11.59 -1.07
C PRO A 81 29.61 -12.41 -0.76
N CYS A 82 28.57 -12.19 -1.56
CA CYS A 82 27.33 -12.96 -1.44
C CYS A 82 27.47 -14.34 -2.09
N THR A 83 27.12 -15.36 -1.32
CA THR A 83 27.21 -16.77 -1.70
C THR A 83 25.95 -17.52 -1.25
N PRO A 84 25.68 -18.73 -1.77
CA PRO A 84 24.53 -19.51 -1.34
C PRO A 84 24.50 -19.90 0.16
N VAL A 85 25.58 -19.65 0.92
CA VAL A 85 25.66 -19.95 2.35
C VAL A 85 25.30 -18.77 3.26
N ASN A 86 25.26 -17.54 2.75
CA ASN A 86 24.87 -16.34 3.49
C ASN A 86 23.74 -15.51 2.86
N PRO A 87 22.73 -16.09 2.18
CA PRO A 87 21.71 -15.31 1.52
C PRO A 87 20.62 -14.83 2.49
N TYR A 88 19.95 -13.76 2.10
CA TYR A 88 18.66 -13.38 2.66
C TYR A 88 17.56 -14.42 2.34
N PRO A 89 16.40 -14.38 3.04
CA PRO A 89 15.25 -15.23 2.75
C PRO A 89 14.70 -15.02 1.33
N SER A 90 13.81 -15.92 0.90
CA SER A 90 13.16 -15.79 -0.41
C SER A 90 12.31 -14.53 -0.50
N CYS A 91 12.35 -13.86 -1.65
CA CYS A 91 11.54 -12.67 -1.87
C CYS A 91 10.04 -12.96 -1.87
N THR A 92 9.63 -14.17 -2.28
CA THR A 92 8.21 -14.55 -2.20
C THR A 92 7.70 -14.48 -0.76
N GLN A 93 8.43 -15.07 0.20
CA GLN A 93 8.00 -15.08 1.60
C GLN A 93 7.96 -13.67 2.19
N ASN A 94 9.06 -12.90 2.06
CA ASN A 94 9.13 -11.55 2.62
C ASN A 94 8.08 -10.60 2.02
N VAL A 95 7.86 -10.67 0.70
CA VAL A 95 6.89 -9.79 0.03
C VAL A 95 5.47 -10.20 0.39
N GLN A 96 5.16 -11.50 0.49
CA GLN A 96 3.85 -11.97 0.95
C GLN A 96 3.57 -11.53 2.40
N GLU A 97 4.53 -11.71 3.30
CA GLU A 97 4.42 -11.29 4.70
C GLU A 97 4.26 -9.76 4.81
N PHE A 98 4.98 -9.00 3.97
CA PHE A 98 4.81 -7.56 3.85
C PHE A 98 3.38 -7.20 3.45
N PHE A 99 2.84 -7.78 2.38
CA PHE A 99 1.47 -7.46 1.96
C PHE A 99 0.43 -7.90 3.00
N GLN A 100 0.59 -9.05 3.65
CA GLN A 100 -0.32 -9.46 4.72
C GLN A 100 -0.29 -8.50 5.91
N THR A 101 0.91 -8.14 6.39
CA THR A 101 1.07 -7.29 7.57
C THR A 101 0.66 -5.85 7.29
N PHE A 102 1.21 -5.26 6.22
CA PHE A 102 0.96 -3.87 5.87
C PHE A 102 -0.40 -3.67 5.21
N GLY A 103 -0.91 -4.64 4.45
CA GLY A 103 -2.23 -4.54 3.82
C GLY A 103 -3.35 -4.41 4.86
N VAL A 104 -3.32 -5.24 5.91
CA VAL A 104 -4.26 -5.15 7.03
C VAL A 104 -4.07 -3.83 7.81
N ALA A 105 -2.83 -3.43 8.07
CA ALA A 105 -2.55 -2.18 8.77
C ALA A 105 -3.04 -0.95 8.01
N ILE A 106 -2.77 -0.87 6.70
CA ILE A 106 -3.23 0.22 5.82
C ILE A 106 -4.76 0.27 5.79
N GLY A 107 -5.42 -0.89 5.65
CA GLY A 107 -6.87 -0.98 5.67
C GLY A 107 -7.47 -0.45 6.98
N SER A 108 -6.88 -0.79 8.12
CA SER A 108 -7.29 -0.29 9.44
C SER A 108 -7.16 1.23 9.57
N ILE A 109 -6.02 1.78 9.16
CA ILE A 109 -5.77 3.23 9.18
C ILE A 109 -6.78 3.97 8.29
N MET A 110 -7.11 3.40 7.14
CA MET A 110 -8.12 3.92 6.22
C MET A 110 -9.49 4.15 6.89
N ILE A 111 -9.94 3.19 7.71
CA ILE A 111 -11.22 3.28 8.43
C ILE A 111 -11.22 4.46 9.41
N VAL A 112 -10.11 4.68 10.12
CA VAL A 112 -9.95 5.82 11.04
C VAL A 112 -10.02 7.14 10.27
N ILE A 113 -9.33 7.23 9.13
CA ILE A 113 -9.35 8.44 8.27
C ILE A 113 -10.76 8.74 7.79
N VAL A 114 -11.49 7.74 7.29
CA VAL A 114 -12.88 7.89 6.82
C VAL A 114 -13.79 8.35 7.96
N SER A 115 -13.58 7.85 9.18
CA SER A 115 -14.36 8.26 10.37
C SER A 115 -14.15 9.73 10.71
N ILE A 116 -12.90 10.21 10.68
CA ILE A 116 -12.57 11.62 10.93
C ILE A 116 -13.12 12.52 9.81
N GLU A 117 -13.03 12.07 8.56
CA GLU A 117 -13.54 12.79 7.39
C GLU A 117 -15.07 12.97 7.44
N LEU A 118 -15.80 11.95 7.89
CA LEU A 118 -17.25 12.03 8.09
C LEU A 118 -17.59 13.13 9.10
N VAL A 119 -16.88 13.18 10.24
CA VAL A 119 -17.08 14.22 11.27
C VAL A 119 -16.78 15.61 10.71
N ALA A 120 -15.69 15.77 9.95
CA ALA A 120 -15.34 17.02 9.31
C ALA A 120 -16.39 17.47 8.28
N ALA A 121 -16.93 16.55 7.49
CA ALA A 121 -17.98 16.82 6.52
C ALA A 121 -19.27 17.29 7.21
N VAL A 122 -19.68 16.64 8.30
CA VAL A 122 -20.85 17.03 9.11
C VAL A 122 -20.67 18.46 9.66
N PHE A 123 -19.53 18.76 10.29
CA PHE A 123 -19.27 20.10 10.79
C PHE A 123 -19.24 21.16 9.68
N GLY A 124 -18.65 20.84 8.53
CA GLY A 124 -18.65 21.72 7.36
C GLY A 124 -20.06 22.06 6.88
N LEU A 125 -20.96 21.07 6.82
CA LEU A 125 -22.36 21.27 6.44
C LEU A 125 -23.15 22.06 7.49
N CYS A 126 -22.97 21.77 8.78
CA CYS A 126 -23.60 22.51 9.86
C CYS A 126 -23.17 23.99 9.86
N LEU A 127 -21.88 24.26 9.67
CA LEU A 127 -21.35 25.62 9.56
C LEU A 127 -21.90 26.34 8.32
N ALA A 128 -21.90 25.68 7.16
CA ALA A 128 -22.46 26.23 5.93
C ALA A 128 -23.94 26.58 6.09
N ASN A 129 -24.73 25.72 6.75
CA ASN A 129 -26.15 25.98 7.00
C ASN A 129 -26.35 27.16 7.96
N THR A 130 -25.54 27.26 9.01
CA THR A 130 -25.59 28.35 9.99
C THR A 130 -25.24 29.70 9.34
N VAL A 131 -24.18 29.76 8.54
CA VAL A 131 -23.78 30.96 7.80
C VAL A 131 -24.87 31.37 6.82
N ARG A 132 -25.44 30.42 6.07
CA ARG A 132 -26.52 30.69 5.11
C ARG A 132 -27.80 31.18 5.80
N ASN A 133 -28.14 30.61 6.95
CA ASN A 133 -29.26 31.06 7.77
C ASN A 133 -29.03 32.47 8.32
N LYS A 134 -27.83 32.79 8.83
CA LYS A 134 -27.48 34.14 9.33
C LYS A 134 -27.56 35.19 8.21
N SER A 135 -27.02 34.88 7.03
CA SER A 135 -27.10 35.77 5.86
C SER A 135 -28.55 36.02 5.43
N ARG A 136 -29.42 34.99 5.40
CA ARG A 136 -30.85 35.17 5.11
C ARG A 136 -31.56 36.09 6.10
N ARG A 137 -31.25 35.98 7.40
CA ARG A 137 -31.86 36.82 8.45
C ARG A 137 -31.38 38.27 8.42
N ALA A 138 -30.18 38.54 7.93
CA ALA A 138 -29.64 39.89 7.82
C ALA A 138 -30.25 40.72 6.66
N HIS A 139 -30.99 40.07 5.76
CA HIS A 139 -31.67 40.71 4.62
C HIS A 139 -33.16 40.99 4.88
N TYR A 140 -33.66 40.72 6.08
CA TYR A 140 -35.00 41.08 6.57
C TYR A 140 -34.87 42.16 7.63
#